data_AF-A0A0A1TTF1-F1
#
_entry.id   AF-A0A0A1TTF1-F1
#
_cell.length_a   1.000
_cell.length_b   1.000
_cell.length_c   1.000
_cell.angle_alpha   90.00
_cell.angle_beta   90.00
_cell.angle_gamma   90.00
#
_symmetry.space_group_name_H-M   'P 1'
#
loop_
_entity.id
_entity.type
_entity.pdbx_description
1 polymer ?
#
loop_
_entity_poly.entity_id
_entity_poly.type
_entity_poly.pdbx_seq_one_letter_code
_entity_poly.pdbx_strand_id
1 'polypeptide(L)'
;MPSWRSIQLKTLGAYSHHRRQQASQKPVQHFSITTQVGLQCQALIEHQVGLIRTGEIAPSAPIDQYLVYKSLLDNLPRKDDGSYFLRHIDSRDASFLVDSEYNITGIIDWELAIVTAKEAAFQSRLLLYNLGELYNEGISTLSEDEKRFSKILQEETQSGELSALAAQKLHFRIDQVIETSPEDRENFTKVFSGWWKAATGEETFDWDIWYQNALKKYGNGGFTHSLTK
;
A
#
# COMPACT_ATOMS: atom_id res chain seq x y z
N MET A 1 -16.28 -8.99 -32.22
CA MET A 1 -15.12 -8.65 -31.36
C MET A 1 -14.89 -7.14 -31.45
N PRO A 2 -15.30 -6.34 -30.46
CA PRO A 2 -15.07 -4.89 -30.51
C PRO A 2 -13.65 -4.57 -30.06
N SER A 3 -12.89 -3.88 -30.92
CA SER A 3 -11.56 -3.35 -30.64
C SER A 3 -11.65 -2.12 -29.72
N TRP A 4 -10.89 -2.11 -28.63
CA TRP A 4 -10.73 -0.94 -27.76
C TRP A 4 -10.01 0.19 -28.51
N ARG A 5 -10.76 1.21 -28.95
CA ARG A 5 -10.19 2.47 -29.44
C ARG A 5 -10.03 3.43 -28.26
N SER A 6 -8.85 4.04 -28.19
CA SER A 6 -8.42 5.05 -27.25
C SER A 6 -9.48 6.14 -26.99
N ILE A 7 -9.76 6.41 -25.72
CA ILE A 7 -10.54 7.57 -25.29
C ILE A 7 -9.60 8.78 -25.33
N GLN A 8 -9.78 9.67 -26.31
CA GLN A 8 -9.17 11.00 -26.31
C GLN A 8 -10.08 11.97 -25.54
N LEU A 9 -9.61 12.49 -24.42
CA LEU A 9 -10.26 13.58 -23.70
C LEU A 9 -10.11 14.89 -24.50
N LYS A 10 -11.21 15.39 -25.05
CA LYS A 10 -11.29 16.74 -25.63
C LYS A 10 -11.47 17.75 -24.50
N THR A 11 -10.52 18.65 -24.35
CA THR A 11 -10.64 19.86 -23.51
C THR A 11 -11.70 20.79 -24.08
N LEU A 12 -12.73 21.10 -23.29
CA LEU A 12 -13.68 22.18 -23.59
C LEU A 12 -13.21 23.48 -22.95
N GLY A 13 -13.12 24.52 -23.77
CA GLY A 13 -12.63 25.84 -23.41
C GLY A 13 -13.63 26.68 -22.59
N ALA A 14 -13.05 27.42 -21.64
CA ALA A 14 -13.33 28.79 -21.23
C ALA A 14 -14.78 29.27 -21.11
N TYR A 15 -15.21 29.51 -19.86
CA TYR A 15 -15.98 30.70 -19.51
C TYR A 15 -15.22 31.48 -18.43
N SER A 16 -15.00 32.76 -18.71
CA SER A 16 -14.26 33.70 -17.86
C SER A 16 -15.24 34.69 -17.23
N HIS A 17 -15.10 34.94 -15.93
CA HIS A 17 -15.51 36.23 -15.34
C HIS A 17 -14.56 36.61 -14.21
N HIS A 18 -14.08 37.86 -14.31
CA HIS A 18 -13.08 38.50 -13.49
C HIS A 18 -13.47 38.71 -12.01
N ARG A 19 -12.52 38.46 -11.11
CA ARG A 19 -12.29 39.32 -9.93
C ARG A 19 -10.80 39.38 -9.63
N ARG A 20 -10.16 40.51 -9.94
CA ARG A 20 -8.75 40.78 -9.59
C ARG A 20 -8.65 41.00 -8.09
N GLN A 21 -7.89 40.15 -7.40
CA GLN A 21 -7.22 40.51 -6.16
C GLN A 21 -5.72 40.45 -6.44
N GLN A 22 -5.04 41.58 -6.29
CA GLN A 22 -3.59 41.65 -6.35
C GLN A 22 -3.03 41.02 -5.06
N ALA A 23 -2.57 39.78 -5.16
CA ALA A 23 -1.75 39.16 -4.13
C ALA A 23 -0.29 39.15 -4.59
N SER A 24 0.58 39.64 -3.71
CA SER A 24 2.03 39.75 -3.85
C SER A 24 2.67 38.50 -4.49
N GLN A 25 3.37 38.68 -5.61
CA GLN A 25 4.18 37.65 -6.25
C GLN A 25 5.40 37.37 -5.36
N LYS A 26 5.25 36.43 -4.42
CA LYS A 26 6.39 35.66 -3.92
C LYS A 26 6.62 34.49 -4.89
N PRO A 27 7.88 34.12 -5.19
CA PRO A 27 8.15 33.00 -6.08
C PRO A 27 7.54 31.75 -5.45
N VAL A 28 6.58 31.15 -6.15
CA VAL A 28 6.11 29.80 -5.82
C VAL A 28 7.32 28.90 -6.04
N GLN A 29 7.88 28.36 -4.95
CA GLN A 29 8.85 27.28 -5.06
C GLN A 29 8.14 26.15 -5.81
N HIS A 30 8.64 25.85 -7.00
CA HIS A 30 8.24 24.66 -7.74
C HIS A 30 8.61 23.45 -6.88
N PHE A 31 7.66 22.92 -6.12
CA PHE A 31 7.77 21.56 -5.60
C PHE A 31 7.63 20.64 -6.81
N SER A 32 8.76 20.10 -7.29
CA SER A 32 8.73 18.96 -8.21
C SER A 32 8.11 17.79 -7.46
N ILE A 33 6.84 17.52 -7.71
CA ILE A 33 6.17 16.28 -7.27
C ILE A 33 6.68 15.15 -8.18
N THR A 34 7.93 14.76 -7.97
CA THR A 34 8.53 13.57 -8.58
C THR A 34 9.10 12.73 -7.45
N THR A 35 8.24 12.33 -6.53
CA THR A 35 8.62 11.41 -5.47
C THR A 35 8.43 9.99 -6.00
N GLN A 36 9.53 9.40 -6.43
CA GLN A 36 9.70 7.97 -6.73
C GLN A 36 8.98 7.14 -5.67
N VAL A 37 8.19 6.13 -6.03
CA VAL A 37 7.20 5.59 -5.09
C VAL A 37 7.81 4.70 -4.01
N GLY A 38 9.00 4.16 -4.26
CA GLY A 38 9.86 3.60 -3.20
C GLY A 38 10.15 4.63 -2.09
N LEU A 39 10.27 5.91 -2.45
CA LEU A 39 10.41 7.01 -1.50
C LEU A 39 9.09 7.35 -0.79
N GLN A 40 7.92 7.04 -1.34
CA GLN A 40 6.65 7.32 -0.67
C GLN A 40 6.42 6.41 0.53
N CYS A 41 6.53 5.09 0.36
CA CYS A 41 6.42 4.14 1.49
C CYS A 41 7.52 4.41 2.51
N GLN A 42 8.76 4.63 2.05
CA GLN A 42 9.87 4.99 2.92
C GLN A 42 9.58 6.27 3.72
N ALA A 43 9.21 7.37 3.05
CA ALA A 43 8.95 8.65 3.72
C ALA A 43 7.75 8.56 4.68
N LEU A 44 6.71 7.80 4.34
CA LEU A 44 5.57 7.57 5.23
C LEU A 44 6.00 6.81 6.49
N ILE A 45 6.74 5.71 6.33
CA ILE A 45 7.21 4.92 7.48
C ILE A 45 8.19 5.75 8.33
N GLU A 46 9.10 6.50 7.72
CA GLU A 46 10.02 7.39 8.44
C GLU A 46 9.29 8.50 9.21
N HIS A 47 8.26 9.10 8.61
CA HIS A 47 7.40 10.06 9.27
C HIS A 47 6.69 9.43 10.47
N GLN A 48 6.10 8.24 10.31
CA GLN A 48 5.46 7.53 11.41
C GLN A 48 6.44 7.13 12.52
N VAL A 49 7.68 6.75 12.19
CA VAL A 49 8.73 6.56 13.21
C VAL A 49 8.97 7.83 14.00
N GLY A 50 8.91 9.00 13.36
CA GLY A 50 8.91 10.30 14.03
C GLY A 50 7.75 10.47 15.02
N LEU A 51 6.52 10.12 14.60
CA LEU A 51 5.32 10.18 15.45
C LEU A 51 5.37 9.20 16.64
N ILE A 52 5.97 8.01 16.47
CA ILE A 52 6.18 7.08 17.59
C ILE A 52 7.13 7.74 18.62
N ARG A 53 8.19 8.42 18.17
CA ARG A 53 9.17 9.12 19.03
C ARG A 53 8.55 10.24 19.85
N THR A 54 7.56 10.95 19.31
CA THR A 54 6.81 11.99 20.02
C THR A 54 5.70 11.42 20.90
N GLY A 55 5.41 10.12 20.79
CA GLY A 55 4.33 9.44 21.52
C GLY A 55 2.93 9.71 20.95
N GLU A 56 2.83 10.26 19.74
CA GLU A 56 1.57 10.59 19.08
C GLU A 56 0.87 9.33 18.52
N ILE A 57 1.63 8.28 18.20
CA ILE A 57 1.09 6.98 17.78
C ILE A 57 1.77 5.82 18.54
N ALA A 58 1.06 4.70 18.64
CA ALA A 58 1.49 3.50 19.36
C ALA A 58 1.98 3.73 20.81
N PRO A 59 1.30 4.56 21.64
CA PRO A 59 1.79 4.90 22.97
C PRO A 59 1.85 3.69 23.93
N SER A 60 1.05 2.65 23.69
CA SER A 60 1.01 1.42 24.48
C SER A 60 2.16 0.44 24.19
N ALA A 61 2.71 0.47 22.97
CA ALA A 61 3.74 -0.46 22.51
C ALA A 61 4.68 0.19 21.47
N PRO A 62 5.38 1.29 21.82
CA PRO A 62 6.15 2.07 20.86
C PRO A 62 7.36 1.30 20.30
N ILE A 63 7.99 0.44 21.11
CA ILE A 63 9.15 -0.35 20.67
C ILE A 63 8.72 -1.38 19.62
N ASP A 64 7.58 -2.05 19.81
CA ASP A 64 7.07 -3.05 18.88
C ASP A 64 6.80 -2.43 17.50
N GLN A 65 6.05 -1.32 17.47
CA GLN A 65 5.74 -0.60 16.24
C GLN A 65 7.02 -0.11 15.55
N TYR A 66 7.95 0.44 16.33
CA TYR A 66 9.23 0.91 15.81
C TYR A 66 10.03 -0.21 15.14
N LEU A 67 10.17 -1.38 15.78
CA LEU A 67 10.93 -2.50 15.24
C LEU A 67 10.29 -3.07 13.96
N VAL A 68 8.95 -3.11 13.91
CA VAL A 68 8.20 -3.47 12.70
C VAL A 68 8.49 -2.48 11.58
N TYR A 69 8.40 -1.17 11.82
CA TYR A 69 8.70 -0.15 10.81
C TYR A 69 10.15 -0.15 10.35
N LYS A 70 11.11 -0.39 11.24
CA LYS A 70 12.51 -0.59 10.85
C LYS A 70 12.69 -1.82 9.96
N SER A 71 11.95 -2.89 10.26
CA SER A 71 11.96 -4.09 9.43
C SER A 71 11.33 -3.87 8.06
N LEU A 72 10.23 -3.11 7.97
CA LEU A 72 9.65 -2.69 6.68
C LEU A 72 10.69 -1.96 5.84
N LEU A 73 11.33 -0.92 6.40
CA LEU A 73 12.32 -0.09 5.69
C LEU A 73 13.47 -0.90 5.09
N ASP A 74 13.99 -1.89 5.83
CA ASP A 74 15.09 -2.73 5.36
C ASP A 74 14.68 -3.67 4.21
N ASN A 75 13.39 -3.99 4.10
CA ASN A 75 12.83 -4.94 3.14
C ASN A 75 11.88 -4.28 2.13
N LEU A 76 11.87 -2.95 2.01
CA LEU A 76 11.07 -2.27 1.00
C LEU A 76 11.52 -2.71 -0.41
N PRO A 77 10.58 -2.95 -1.33
CA PRO A 77 10.91 -3.27 -2.71
C PRO A 77 11.67 -2.10 -3.36
N ARG A 78 12.87 -2.37 -3.88
CA ARG A 78 13.83 -1.34 -4.34
C ARG A 78 13.67 -0.91 -5.80
N LYS A 79 12.76 -1.52 -6.56
CA LYS A 79 12.62 -1.27 -7.99
C LYS A 79 11.46 -0.32 -8.23
N ASP A 80 11.77 0.80 -8.88
CA ASP A 80 10.83 1.67 -9.55
C ASP A 80 11.50 1.98 -10.89
N ASP A 81 10.87 1.61 -11.99
CA ASP A 81 11.38 1.90 -13.35
C ASP A 81 11.16 3.38 -13.76
N GLY A 82 10.65 4.19 -12.83
CA GLY A 82 10.32 5.59 -13.01
C GLY A 82 8.91 5.80 -13.57
N SER A 83 8.15 4.73 -13.81
CA SER A 83 6.79 4.80 -14.31
C SER A 83 5.80 4.86 -13.15
N TYR A 84 4.84 5.77 -13.27
CA TYR A 84 3.80 5.97 -12.27
C TYR A 84 2.43 5.60 -12.82
N PHE A 85 1.63 4.97 -11.98
CA PHE A 85 0.31 4.46 -12.31
C PHE A 85 -0.72 4.90 -11.27
N LEU A 86 -1.96 5.08 -11.70
CA LEU A 86 -3.07 5.40 -10.81
C LEU A 86 -3.60 4.11 -10.17
N ARG A 87 -3.64 4.05 -8.84
CA ARG A 87 -4.22 2.95 -8.06
C ARG A 87 -5.45 3.43 -7.31
N HIS A 88 -6.59 2.82 -7.62
CA HIS A 88 -7.77 2.86 -6.76
C HIS A 88 -7.50 2.04 -5.50
N ILE A 89 -7.34 2.70 -4.34
CA ILE A 89 -6.94 2.02 -3.10
C ILE A 89 -8.10 1.26 -2.45
N ASP A 90 -9.31 1.79 -2.56
CA ASP A 90 -10.52 1.20 -1.98
C ASP A 90 -11.22 0.28 -2.98
N SER A 91 -10.53 -0.73 -3.49
CA SER A 91 -11.08 -1.60 -4.54
C SER A 91 -11.98 -2.71 -3.99
N ARG A 92 -12.98 -2.33 -3.19
CA ARG A 92 -14.05 -3.23 -2.71
C ARG A 92 -15.13 -3.38 -3.79
N ASP A 93 -16.04 -4.32 -3.59
CA ASP A 93 -17.18 -4.59 -4.47
C ASP A 93 -18.04 -3.35 -4.74
N ALA A 94 -18.28 -2.52 -3.71
CA ALA A 94 -19.14 -1.34 -3.80
C ALA A 94 -18.64 -0.25 -4.79
N SER A 95 -17.38 -0.29 -5.20
CA SER A 95 -16.80 0.73 -6.10
C SER A 95 -17.03 0.43 -7.58
N PHE A 96 -17.68 -0.70 -7.93
CA PHE A 96 -17.96 -1.07 -9.32
C PHE A 96 -19.44 -0.88 -9.68
N LEU A 97 -19.69 -0.15 -10.76
CA LEU A 97 -21.02 -0.06 -11.36
C LEU A 97 -21.22 -1.20 -12.36
N VAL A 98 -22.40 -1.82 -12.34
CA VAL A 98 -22.75 -2.91 -13.24
C VAL A 98 -24.05 -2.64 -14.00
N ASP A 99 -24.19 -3.18 -15.20
CA ASP A 99 -25.46 -3.20 -15.94
C ASP A 99 -26.38 -4.35 -15.50
N SER A 100 -27.52 -4.53 -16.18
CA SER A 100 -28.48 -5.61 -15.87
C SER A 100 -27.96 -7.03 -16.13
N GLU A 101 -26.85 -7.16 -16.85
CA GLU A 101 -26.20 -8.44 -17.15
C GLU A 101 -24.96 -8.66 -16.27
N TYR A 102 -24.72 -7.79 -15.28
CA TYR A 102 -23.56 -7.79 -14.39
C TYR A 102 -22.22 -7.48 -15.09
N ASN A 103 -22.22 -6.84 -16.25
CA ASN A 103 -20.99 -6.33 -16.84
C ASN A 103 -20.53 -5.08 -16.08
N ILE A 104 -19.23 -4.97 -15.79
CA ILE A 104 -18.66 -3.75 -15.19
C ILE A 104 -18.73 -2.60 -16.20
N THR A 105 -19.47 -1.53 -15.85
CA THR A 105 -19.68 -0.35 -16.69
C THR A 105 -18.91 0.88 -16.21
N GLY A 106 -18.45 0.87 -14.95
CA GLY A 106 -17.68 1.96 -14.38
C GLY A 106 -17.06 1.63 -13.04
N ILE A 107 -16.12 2.48 -12.64
CA ILE A 107 -15.48 2.48 -11.31
C ILE A 107 -15.71 3.87 -10.71
N ILE A 108 -16.23 3.93 -9.49
CA ILE A 108 -16.53 5.17 -8.75
C ILE A 108 -15.62 5.30 -7.51
N ASP A 109 -15.80 6.34 -6.70
CA ASP A 109 -15.07 6.57 -5.43
C ASP A 109 -13.54 6.78 -5.55
N TRP A 110 -13.13 7.50 -6.59
CA TRP A 110 -11.71 7.82 -6.86
C TRP A 110 -11.06 8.85 -5.91
N GLU A 111 -11.74 9.30 -4.86
CA GLU A 111 -11.25 10.40 -4.00
C GLU A 111 -9.98 10.05 -3.21
N LEU A 112 -9.73 8.76 -2.98
CA LEU A 112 -8.51 8.26 -2.34
C LEU A 112 -7.52 7.63 -3.33
N ALA A 113 -7.74 7.80 -4.64
CA ALA A 113 -6.83 7.22 -5.62
C ALA A 113 -5.44 7.86 -5.52
N ILE A 114 -4.41 7.01 -5.58
CA ILE A 114 -3.01 7.44 -5.43
C ILE A 114 -2.22 7.19 -6.71
N VAL A 115 -1.20 8.02 -6.93
CA VAL A 115 -0.17 7.77 -7.94
C VAL A 115 0.93 6.94 -7.28
N THR A 116 1.19 5.74 -7.82
CA THR A 116 2.08 4.74 -7.21
C THR A 116 2.91 4.01 -8.28
N ALA A 117 3.89 3.21 -7.86
CA ALA A 117 4.78 2.45 -8.75
C ALA A 117 4.01 1.30 -9.39
N LYS A 118 4.56 0.76 -10.47
CA LYS A 118 3.97 -0.38 -11.19
C LYS A 118 3.65 -1.54 -10.26
N GLU A 119 4.60 -1.88 -9.40
CA GLU A 119 4.55 -3.03 -8.49
C GLU A 119 3.38 -2.92 -7.50
N ALA A 120 3.06 -1.71 -7.05
CA ALA A 120 1.94 -1.45 -6.16
C ALA A 120 0.60 -1.31 -6.92
N ALA A 121 0.62 -0.72 -8.12
CA ALA A 121 -0.59 -0.45 -8.89
C ALA A 121 -1.24 -1.70 -9.49
N PHE A 122 -0.43 -2.68 -9.86
CA PHE A 122 -0.89 -3.90 -10.56
C PHE A 122 -1.02 -5.14 -9.66
N GLN A 123 -0.97 -4.96 -8.33
CA GLN A 123 -1.34 -6.04 -7.42
C GLN A 123 -2.82 -6.41 -7.55
N SER A 124 -3.15 -7.64 -7.15
CA SER A 124 -4.53 -8.09 -7.05
C SER A 124 -5.36 -7.14 -6.17
N ARG A 125 -6.63 -6.93 -6.54
CA ARG A 125 -7.56 -6.03 -5.85
C ARG A 125 -8.09 -6.68 -4.57
N LEU A 126 -8.41 -5.86 -3.56
CA LEU A 126 -8.95 -6.33 -2.26
C LEU A 126 -10.19 -7.22 -2.42
N LEU A 127 -11.06 -6.92 -3.41
CA LEU A 127 -12.22 -7.75 -3.77
C LEU A 127 -11.89 -9.22 -4.06
N LEU A 128 -10.67 -9.51 -4.51
CA LEU A 128 -10.25 -10.87 -4.90
C LEU A 128 -9.67 -11.66 -3.72
N TYR A 129 -9.48 -11.02 -2.56
CA TYR A 129 -8.77 -11.64 -1.44
C TYR A 129 -9.72 -12.51 -0.63
N ASN A 130 -9.20 -13.64 -0.13
CA ASN A 130 -9.83 -14.31 1.01
C ASN A 130 -9.52 -13.48 2.27
N LEU A 131 -10.47 -12.63 2.69
CA LEU A 131 -10.28 -11.73 3.82
C LEU A 131 -10.09 -12.48 5.14
N GLY A 132 -10.70 -13.66 5.29
CA GLY A 132 -10.52 -14.51 6.49
C GLY A 132 -9.08 -14.99 6.60
N GLU A 133 -8.54 -15.58 5.54
CA GLU A 133 -7.13 -16.00 5.49
C GLU A 133 -6.17 -14.80 5.66
N LEU A 134 -6.50 -13.67 5.04
CA LEU A 134 -5.65 -12.49 5.05
C LEU A 134 -5.52 -11.86 6.44
N TYR A 135 -6.66 -11.61 7.11
CA TYR A 135 -6.74 -10.89 8.39
C TYR A 135 -6.68 -11.83 9.59
N ASN A 136 -7.39 -12.97 9.57
CA ASN A 136 -7.47 -13.84 10.74
C ASN A 136 -6.28 -14.80 10.85
N GLU A 137 -5.72 -15.20 9.70
CA GLU A 137 -4.66 -16.23 9.64
C GLU A 137 -3.31 -15.65 9.20
N GLY A 138 -3.26 -14.40 8.72
CA GLY A 138 -2.02 -13.77 8.25
C GLY A 138 -1.46 -14.44 6.98
N ILE A 139 -2.28 -15.14 6.21
CA ILE A 139 -1.85 -15.92 5.05
C ILE A 139 -1.68 -15.01 3.81
N SER A 140 -0.50 -15.03 3.21
CA SER A 140 -0.17 -14.23 2.02
C SER A 140 -0.22 -15.02 0.71
N THR A 141 -0.63 -16.28 0.73
CA THR A 141 -0.86 -17.04 -0.50
C THR A 141 -2.04 -16.48 -1.29
N LEU A 142 -2.04 -16.74 -2.59
CA LEU A 142 -3.10 -16.28 -3.48
C LEU A 142 -4.37 -17.10 -3.29
N SER A 143 -5.51 -16.41 -3.26
CA SER A 143 -6.83 -17.03 -3.41
C SER A 143 -7.01 -17.61 -4.82
N GLU A 144 -8.04 -18.42 -5.01
CA GLU A 144 -8.41 -18.91 -6.35
C GLU A 144 -8.80 -17.77 -7.30
N ASP A 145 -9.46 -16.72 -6.80
CA ASP A 145 -9.83 -15.56 -7.60
C ASP A 145 -8.62 -14.73 -8.02
N GLU A 146 -7.61 -14.61 -7.14
CA GLU A 146 -6.35 -13.96 -7.49
C GLU A 146 -5.56 -14.74 -8.53
N LYS A 147 -5.49 -16.07 -8.38
CA LYS A 147 -4.88 -16.97 -9.40
C LYS A 147 -5.58 -16.82 -10.74
N ARG A 148 -6.93 -16.79 -10.73
CA ARG A 148 -7.73 -16.59 -11.94
C ARG A 148 -7.48 -15.21 -12.56
N PHE A 149 -7.42 -14.16 -11.75
CA PHE A 149 -7.14 -12.81 -12.22
C PHE A 149 -5.74 -12.69 -12.83
N SER A 150 -4.72 -13.23 -12.18
CA SER A 150 -3.34 -13.26 -12.70
C SER A 150 -3.25 -14.00 -14.04
N LYS A 151 -3.99 -15.10 -14.21
CA LYS A 151 -4.10 -15.83 -15.49
C LYS A 151 -4.79 -15.00 -16.58
N ILE A 152 -5.94 -14.39 -16.27
CA ILE A 152 -6.64 -13.51 -17.23
C ILE A 152 -5.74 -12.35 -17.66
N LEU A 153 -5.03 -11.73 -16.71
CA LEU A 153 -4.13 -10.62 -17.00
C LEU A 153 -3.00 -11.06 -17.93
N GLN A 154 -2.44 -12.26 -17.75
CA GLN A 154 -1.47 -12.85 -18.67
C GLN A 154 -2.04 -13.03 -20.08
N GLU A 155 -3.25 -13.57 -20.20
CA GLU A 155 -3.89 -13.89 -21.48
C GLU A 155 -4.24 -12.62 -22.26
N GLU A 156 -4.80 -11.61 -21.58
CA GLU A 156 -5.27 -10.36 -22.20
C GLU A 156 -4.13 -9.39 -22.53
N THR A 157 -3.11 -9.30 -21.67
CA THR A 157 -2.01 -8.34 -21.85
C THR A 157 -0.77 -8.93 -22.50
N GLN A 158 -0.70 -10.26 -22.61
CA GLN A 158 0.51 -11.00 -23.01
C GLN A 158 1.74 -10.66 -22.14
N SER A 159 1.53 -10.13 -20.92
CA SER A 159 2.59 -9.71 -20.01
C SER A 159 2.72 -10.63 -18.80
N GLY A 160 3.82 -11.39 -18.76
CA GLY A 160 4.20 -12.18 -17.59
C GLY A 160 4.59 -11.34 -16.39
N GLU A 161 5.10 -10.14 -16.62
CA GLU A 161 5.40 -9.20 -15.54
C GLU A 161 4.13 -8.77 -14.80
N LEU A 162 3.10 -8.29 -15.52
CA LEU A 162 1.85 -7.86 -14.90
C LEU A 162 1.12 -9.02 -14.21
N SER A 163 1.12 -10.19 -14.84
CA SER A 163 0.57 -11.42 -14.25
C SER A 163 1.28 -11.78 -12.94
N ALA A 164 2.61 -11.69 -12.90
CA ALA A 164 3.39 -11.94 -11.68
C ALA A 164 3.15 -10.87 -10.60
N LEU A 165 2.98 -9.60 -10.95
CA LEU A 165 2.65 -8.53 -9.99
C LEU A 165 1.26 -8.73 -9.37
N ALA A 166 0.27 -9.13 -10.18
CA ALA A 166 -1.07 -9.47 -9.71
C ALA A 166 -1.07 -10.71 -8.79
N ALA A 167 -0.07 -11.58 -8.93
CA ALA A 167 0.16 -12.76 -8.12
C ALA A 167 1.00 -12.47 -6.84
N GLN A 168 1.13 -11.21 -6.44
CA GLN A 168 1.86 -10.79 -5.24
C GLN A 168 1.00 -9.89 -4.34
N LYS A 169 1.17 -10.03 -3.03
CA LYS A 169 0.50 -9.20 -1.99
C LYS A 169 1.43 -8.26 -1.24
N LEU A 170 2.69 -8.13 -1.68
CA LEU A 170 3.73 -7.46 -0.89
C LEU A 170 3.41 -5.99 -0.54
N HIS A 171 3.09 -5.14 -1.54
CA HIS A 171 2.76 -3.74 -1.27
C HIS A 171 1.47 -3.58 -0.46
N PHE A 172 0.42 -4.32 -0.78
CA PHE A 172 -0.80 -4.33 0.01
C PHE A 172 -0.52 -4.71 1.48
N ARG A 173 0.33 -5.72 1.72
CA ARG A 173 0.73 -6.11 3.08
C ARG A 173 1.49 -5.00 3.80
N ILE A 174 2.28 -4.18 3.10
CA ILE A 174 2.92 -2.98 3.68
C ILE A 174 1.83 -2.01 4.17
N ASP A 175 0.83 -1.70 3.33
CA ASP A 175 -0.28 -0.81 3.69
C ASP A 175 -0.98 -1.31 4.98
N GLN A 176 -1.25 -2.62 5.07
CA GLN A 176 -1.87 -3.23 6.24
C GLN A 176 -1.01 -3.15 7.51
N VAL A 177 0.29 -3.45 7.41
CA VAL A 177 1.20 -3.35 8.56
C VAL A 177 1.30 -1.91 9.06
N ILE A 178 1.30 -0.94 8.15
CA ILE A 178 1.34 0.49 8.47
C ILE A 178 0.09 0.93 9.24
N GLU A 179 -1.08 0.43 8.86
CA GLU A 179 -2.39 0.77 9.44
C GLU A 179 -2.71 0.01 10.73
N THR A 180 -2.04 -1.11 11.00
CA THR A 180 -2.36 -1.95 12.17
C THR A 180 -1.74 -1.40 13.44
N SER A 181 -2.57 -1.18 14.46
CA SER A 181 -2.16 -0.74 15.80
C SER A 181 -1.60 -1.92 16.62
N PRO A 182 -0.56 -1.70 17.44
CA PRO A 182 -0.01 -2.75 18.30
C PRO A 182 -0.82 -2.97 19.59
N GLU A 183 -1.89 -2.20 19.82
CA GLU A 183 -2.81 -2.38 20.96
C GLU A 183 -3.50 -3.75 20.94
N ASP A 184 -3.91 -4.21 19.76
CA ASP A 184 -4.29 -5.61 19.54
C ASP A 184 -3.05 -6.41 19.15
N ARG A 185 -2.35 -6.93 20.15
CA ARG A 185 -1.11 -7.67 19.96
C ARG A 185 -1.28 -8.89 19.06
N GLU A 186 -2.41 -9.58 19.15
CA GLU A 186 -2.66 -10.79 18.37
C GLU A 186 -2.80 -10.44 16.89
N ASN A 187 -3.67 -9.48 16.56
CA ASN A 187 -3.86 -9.03 15.18
C ASN A 187 -2.58 -8.39 14.62
N PHE A 188 -1.90 -7.54 15.40
CA PHE A 188 -0.65 -6.92 15.00
C PHE A 188 0.42 -7.94 14.61
N THR A 189 0.59 -8.98 15.43
CA THR A 189 1.52 -10.09 15.18
C THR A 189 1.13 -10.84 13.91
N LYS A 190 -0.16 -11.15 13.72
CA LYS A 190 -0.66 -11.88 12.53
C LYS A 190 -0.41 -11.09 11.25
N VAL A 191 -0.81 -9.81 11.20
CA VAL A 191 -0.62 -8.95 10.04
C VAL A 191 0.86 -8.81 9.69
N PHE A 192 1.71 -8.55 10.70
CA PHE A 192 3.15 -8.44 10.49
C PHE A 192 3.77 -9.75 10.01
N SER A 193 3.39 -10.89 10.61
CA SER A 193 3.88 -12.21 10.20
C SER A 193 3.55 -12.52 8.74
N GLY A 194 2.35 -12.16 8.28
CA GLY A 194 1.93 -12.36 6.90
C GLY A 194 2.75 -11.55 5.91
N TRP A 195 3.06 -10.30 6.25
CA TRP A 195 4.00 -9.49 5.47
C TRP A 195 5.40 -10.08 5.49
N TRP A 196 5.93 -10.45 6.67
CA TRP A 196 7.29 -10.96 6.83
C TRP A 196 7.53 -12.18 5.94
N LYS A 197 6.65 -13.18 6.02
CA LYS A 197 6.71 -14.38 5.17
C LYS A 197 6.69 -14.06 3.68
N ALA A 198 5.85 -13.10 3.27
CA ALA A 198 5.79 -12.66 1.88
C ALA A 198 7.06 -11.93 1.42
N ALA A 199 7.70 -11.17 2.31
CA ALA A 199 8.90 -10.38 2.01
C ALA A 199 10.20 -11.23 2.02
N THR A 200 10.29 -12.20 2.93
CA THR A 200 11.52 -13.00 3.15
C THR A 200 11.46 -14.38 2.51
N GLY A 201 10.26 -14.88 2.20
CA GLY A 201 10.04 -16.27 1.75
C GLY A 201 10.07 -17.30 2.88
N GLU A 202 10.11 -16.87 4.14
CA GLU A 202 10.02 -17.78 5.29
C GLU A 202 8.60 -18.37 5.42
N GLU A 203 8.50 -19.66 5.76
CA GLU A 203 7.20 -20.34 5.94
C GLU A 203 6.60 -20.11 7.34
N THR A 204 7.47 -20.03 8.34
CA THR A 204 7.11 -19.83 9.74
C THR A 204 7.53 -18.45 10.22
N PHE A 205 6.90 -17.99 11.29
CA PHE A 205 7.23 -16.73 11.93
C PHE A 205 7.00 -16.90 13.43
N ASP A 206 8.02 -16.60 14.21
CA ASP A 206 7.98 -16.60 15.67
C ASP A 206 8.25 -15.17 16.15
N TRP A 207 7.27 -14.57 16.80
CA TRP A 207 7.33 -13.18 17.21
C TRP A 207 8.47 -12.92 18.20
N ASP A 208 8.67 -13.79 19.18
CA ASP A 208 9.66 -13.56 20.23
C ASP A 208 11.08 -13.68 19.69
N ILE A 209 11.33 -14.70 18.86
CA ILE A 209 12.62 -14.87 18.18
C ILE A 209 12.89 -13.67 17.25
N TRP A 210 11.90 -13.29 16.42
CA TRP A 210 12.03 -12.13 15.54
C TRP A 210 12.29 -10.86 16.34
N TYR A 211 11.55 -10.61 17.41
CA TYR A 211 11.64 -9.41 18.23
C TYR A 211 13.01 -9.27 18.86
N GLN A 212 13.56 -10.34 19.45
CA GLN A 212 14.92 -10.30 20.03
C GLN A 212 15.99 -10.00 18.97
N ASN A 213 15.85 -10.59 17.78
CA ASN A 213 16.75 -10.32 16.65
C ASN A 213 16.63 -8.87 16.15
N ALA A 214 15.41 -8.38 16.00
CA ALA A 214 15.13 -7.00 15.58
C ALA A 214 15.64 -5.99 16.61
N LEU A 215 15.42 -6.24 17.91
CA LEU A 215 15.91 -5.40 18.99
C LEU A 215 17.44 -5.37 19.03
N LYS A 216 18.10 -6.51 18.83
CA LYS A 216 19.56 -6.57 18.71
C LYS A 216 20.09 -5.78 17.50
N LYS A 217 19.36 -5.82 16.38
CA LYS A 217 19.76 -5.17 15.12
C LYS A 217 19.53 -3.66 15.14
N TYR A 218 18.35 -3.21 15.55
CA TYR A 218 17.92 -1.81 15.44
C TYR A 218 17.99 -1.04 16.76
N GLY A 219 18.23 -1.73 17.87
CA GLY A 219 18.10 -1.19 19.21
C GLY A 219 16.63 -0.89 19.57
N ASN A 220 16.41 -0.35 20.76
CA ASN A 220 15.09 0.08 21.21
C ASN A 220 14.70 1.48 20.69
N GLY A 221 15.35 2.00 19.64
CA GLY A 221 15.05 3.32 19.08
C GLY A 221 15.28 4.52 20.02
N GLY A 222 15.85 4.32 21.21
CA GLY A 222 15.92 5.35 22.27
C GLY A 222 14.62 5.49 23.07
N PHE A 223 13.64 4.61 22.87
CA PHE A 223 12.44 4.55 23.68
C PHE A 223 12.79 4.03 25.08
N THR A 224 12.43 4.79 26.11
CA THR A 224 12.45 4.27 27.48
C THR A 224 11.31 3.26 27.60
N HIS A 225 11.54 2.08 28.18
CA HIS A 225 10.42 1.31 28.71
C HIS A 225 9.68 2.23 29.68
N SER A 226 8.49 2.69 29.31
CA SER A 226 7.58 3.22 30.32
C SER A 226 7.24 2.02 31.20
N LEU A 227 7.95 1.92 32.32
CA LEU A 227 7.53 1.08 33.44
C LEU A 227 6.26 1.74 33.99
N THR A 228 5.13 1.54 33.32
CA THR A 228 3.83 1.93 33.81
C THR A 228 3.03 0.67 34.10
N LYS A 229 3.18 0.28 35.38
CA LYS A 229 2.28 -0.44 36.30
C LYS A 229 1.08 -1.18 35.72
#